data_AF-A0A7V1BVH2-F1
#
_entry.id   AF-A0A7V1BVH2-F1
#
_cell.length_a   1.000
_cell.length_b   1.000
_cell.length_c   1.000
_cell.angle_alpha   90.00
_cell.angle_beta   90.00
_cell.angle_gamma   90.00
#
_symmetry.space_group_name_H-M   'P 1'
#
loop_
_entity.id
_entity.type
_entity.pdbx_description
1 polymer ?
#
loop_
_entity_poly.entity_id
_entity_poly.type
_entity_poly.pdbx_seq_one_letter_code
_entity_poly.pdbx_strand_id
1 'polypeptide(L)'
;LALRLRERFGGEACLPRCQSLGCGHCSPFDDLARALPERFAAGDGSDALVCVMAAGIVFRLLAPELRSKQEDPAVIVVDEEGRFAVPLLGGHAAGANDLAREMARYLEGEAVLTTASDARGLTAPDQVAERLGPRVADPESLRRVTALLVDGKPVCLEAPSDPGCGDYDWIPPGGDLKAYDGRLLVTHEDAGRREDILTARLVPPVVAAGVGCRRGAAAAEILRAIDEACAGQGVDRLAVGVLASVDTKQDEEGLLEAAAALDAELRWYDAGRLAALGRPGSDFVRRQVGTPAVAEPAALLAAGEDARMLAGKAAYGAVTVALALGSRDRSLPREGEEGAAGGEVTVVGIGAGTGALLTKEAARVLEAADTVVGYRTYIEQVKKILSGDNRDGKRYVSGSMGRERQRCREALAAAAAGQRVALVSSGDPGVYGMAGLLLEMAGDTPVAVAPGITAAQMAAARLGAPLMNDYITLSLSDLLTPREEVLRRAEAAAAADM
;
A
#
# COMPACT_ATOMS: atom_id res chain seq x y z
N LEU A 1 -5.16 11.02 -34.68
CA LEU A 1 -4.49 10.42 -33.50
C LEU A 1 -4.80 11.18 -32.21
N ALA A 2 -4.51 12.48 -32.11
CA ALA A 2 -4.75 13.29 -30.91
C ALA A 2 -6.19 13.17 -30.33
N LEU A 3 -7.23 13.19 -31.17
CA LEU A 3 -8.62 13.02 -30.72
C LEU A 3 -8.90 11.63 -30.13
N ARG A 4 -8.33 10.56 -30.70
CA ARG A 4 -8.44 9.19 -30.18
C ARG A 4 -7.76 9.06 -28.82
N LEU A 5 -6.59 9.67 -28.67
CA LEU A 5 -5.88 9.71 -27.39
C LEU A 5 -6.69 10.47 -26.33
N ARG A 6 -7.28 11.61 -26.69
CA ARG A 6 -8.19 12.36 -25.81
C ARG A 6 -9.41 11.53 -25.38
N GLU A 7 -10.06 10.83 -26.29
CA GLU A 7 -11.22 9.98 -25.96
C GLU A 7 -10.87 8.87 -24.99
N ARG A 8 -9.65 8.30 -25.08
CA ARG A 8 -9.21 7.21 -24.21
C ARG A 8 -8.65 7.66 -22.86
N PHE A 9 -7.80 8.69 -22.87
CA PHE A 9 -6.99 9.12 -21.73
C PHE A 9 -7.48 10.42 -21.09
N GLY A 10 -8.50 11.06 -21.64
CA GLY A 10 -9.01 12.36 -21.18
C GLY A 10 -8.15 13.54 -21.67
N GLY A 11 -8.40 14.72 -21.10
CA GLY A 11 -7.65 15.94 -21.39
C GLY A 11 -8.13 16.75 -22.59
N GLU A 12 -7.28 17.66 -23.07
CA GLU A 12 -7.57 18.61 -24.13
C GLU A 12 -6.79 18.27 -25.41
N ALA A 13 -7.49 18.02 -26.52
CA ALA A 13 -6.83 17.82 -27.82
C ALA A 13 -6.48 19.18 -28.44
N CYS A 14 -5.20 19.42 -28.69
CA CYS A 14 -4.72 20.66 -29.30
C CYS A 14 -4.21 20.40 -30.72
N LEU A 15 -4.69 21.18 -31.69
CA LEU A 15 -4.36 20.99 -33.10
C LEU A 15 -3.93 22.32 -33.73
N PRO A 16 -2.99 22.32 -34.70
CA PRO A 16 -2.73 23.50 -35.51
C PRO A 16 -4.03 23.99 -36.15
N ARG A 17 -4.25 25.31 -36.22
CA ARG A 17 -5.51 25.88 -36.74
C ARG A 17 -5.86 25.35 -38.13
N CYS A 18 -4.87 25.14 -38.99
CA CYS A 18 -5.04 24.54 -40.32
C CYS A 18 -5.51 23.08 -40.31
N GLN A 19 -5.24 22.32 -39.24
CA GLN A 19 -5.65 20.94 -39.06
C GLN A 19 -6.93 20.80 -38.21
N SER A 20 -7.29 21.84 -37.46
CA SER A 20 -8.49 21.84 -36.61
C SER A 20 -9.78 21.78 -37.43
N LEU A 21 -9.81 22.36 -38.64
CA LEU A 21 -10.93 22.33 -39.59
C LEU A 21 -12.33 22.61 -38.96
N GLY A 22 -12.39 23.44 -37.92
CA GLY A 22 -13.65 23.77 -37.22
C GLY A 22 -14.14 22.69 -36.24
N CYS A 23 -13.30 21.74 -35.87
CA CYS A 23 -13.58 20.73 -34.85
C CYS A 23 -13.86 21.39 -33.49
N GLY A 24 -15.11 21.29 -33.02
CA GLY A 24 -15.55 21.80 -31.70
C GLY A 24 -15.02 20.99 -30.50
N HIS A 25 -14.14 20.02 -30.76
CA HIS A 25 -13.57 19.08 -29.81
C HIS A 25 -12.05 19.23 -29.67
N CYS A 26 -11.46 20.26 -30.29
CA CYS A 26 -10.05 20.58 -30.13
C CYS A 26 -9.85 22.07 -29.92
N SER A 27 -8.75 22.40 -29.25
CA SER A 27 -8.30 23.78 -29.08
C SER A 27 -7.26 24.12 -30.16
N PRO A 28 -7.59 25.05 -31.08
CA PRO A 28 -6.69 25.41 -32.17
C PRO A 28 -5.54 26.29 -31.66
N PHE A 29 -4.35 26.11 -32.23
CA PHE A 29 -3.21 27.03 -32.04
C PHE A 29 -2.60 27.47 -33.37
N ASP A 30 -1.97 28.65 -33.39
CA ASP A 30 -1.36 29.24 -34.60
C ASP A 30 0.15 29.00 -34.69
N ASP A 31 0.83 28.96 -33.55
CA ASP A 31 2.28 28.82 -33.48
C ASP A 31 2.65 27.76 -32.43
N LEU A 32 3.23 26.66 -32.89
CA LEU A 32 3.71 25.57 -32.03
C LEU A 32 4.84 26.04 -31.10
N ALA A 33 5.72 26.93 -31.59
CA ALA A 33 6.88 27.40 -30.84
C ALA A 33 6.48 28.24 -29.61
N ARG A 34 5.25 28.77 -29.63
CA ARG A 34 4.66 29.50 -28.51
C ARG A 34 3.72 28.62 -27.69
N ALA A 35 2.84 27.86 -28.34
CA ALA A 35 1.78 27.10 -27.67
C ALA A 35 2.31 25.95 -26.80
N LEU A 36 3.38 25.27 -27.22
CA LEU A 36 3.93 24.14 -26.47
C LEU A 36 4.64 24.58 -25.17
N PRO A 37 5.55 25.58 -25.17
CA PRO A 37 6.13 26.13 -23.95
C PRO A 37 5.11 26.73 -22.98
N GLU A 38 4.12 27.49 -23.48
CA GLU A 38 3.07 28.08 -22.62
C GLU A 38 2.27 27.00 -21.89
N ARG A 39 1.96 25.88 -22.55
CA ARG A 39 1.23 24.75 -21.94
C ARG A 39 2.10 23.94 -20.98
N PHE A 40 3.40 23.81 -21.28
CA PHE A 40 4.36 23.18 -20.38
C PHE A 40 4.52 23.98 -19.08
N ALA A 41 4.54 25.32 -19.17
CA ALA A 41 4.67 26.19 -18.00
C ALA A 41 3.35 26.37 -17.22
N ALA A 42 2.20 26.16 -17.85
CA ALA A 42 0.88 26.31 -17.24
C ALA A 42 0.41 25.09 -16.42
N GLY A 43 1.01 23.91 -16.63
CA GLY A 43 0.73 22.73 -15.83
C GLY A 43 1.21 22.90 -14.38
N ASP A 44 0.47 22.32 -13.44
CA ASP A 44 0.82 22.35 -12.00
C ASP A 44 1.75 21.21 -11.55
N GLY A 45 2.33 20.48 -12.52
CA GLY A 45 3.19 19.30 -12.30
C GLY A 45 2.42 17.98 -12.27
N SER A 46 1.07 17.99 -12.22
CA SER A 46 0.23 16.78 -12.29
C SER A 46 -0.22 16.42 -13.70
N ASP A 47 -0.13 17.37 -14.63
CA ASP A 47 -0.54 17.20 -16.03
C ASP A 47 0.55 16.56 -16.90
N ALA A 48 0.13 15.71 -17.84
CA ALA A 48 1.00 15.10 -18.84
C ALA A 48 0.76 15.70 -20.23
N LEU A 49 1.84 16.06 -20.92
CA LEU A 49 1.82 16.54 -22.30
C LEU A 49 2.15 15.43 -23.29
N VAL A 50 1.20 15.16 -24.18
CA VAL A 50 1.34 14.13 -25.21
C VAL A 50 1.48 14.81 -26.57
N CYS A 51 2.69 14.77 -27.10
CA CYS A 51 3.06 15.46 -28.34
C CYS A 51 3.07 14.46 -29.50
N VAL A 52 2.08 14.56 -30.39
CA VAL A 52 2.04 13.77 -31.64
C VAL A 52 2.88 14.45 -32.71
N MET A 53 4.19 14.28 -32.67
CA MET A 53 5.16 14.91 -33.58
C MET A 53 6.57 14.34 -33.39
N ALA A 54 7.57 14.83 -34.13
CA ALA A 54 8.95 14.41 -33.94
C ALA A 54 9.54 14.86 -32.59
N ALA A 55 10.17 13.93 -31.87
CA ALA A 55 10.79 14.18 -30.56
C ALA A 55 11.80 15.34 -30.55
N GLY A 56 12.58 15.49 -31.64
CA GLY A 56 13.56 16.56 -31.76
C GLY A 56 12.96 17.97 -31.80
N ILE A 57 11.70 18.12 -32.24
CA ILE A 57 11.00 19.41 -32.22
C ILE A 57 10.59 19.74 -30.78
N VAL A 58 9.96 18.78 -30.10
CA VAL A 58 9.51 18.91 -28.71
C VAL A 58 10.69 19.26 -27.80
N PHE A 59 11.81 18.55 -27.93
CA PHE A 59 12.99 18.81 -27.11
C PHE A 59 13.56 20.22 -27.34
N ARG A 60 13.66 20.69 -28.59
CA ARG A 60 14.19 22.03 -28.89
C ARG A 60 13.32 23.15 -28.34
N LEU A 61 12.00 22.97 -28.36
CA LEU A 61 11.04 23.96 -27.89
C LEU A 61 10.94 23.99 -26.37
N LEU A 62 11.06 22.83 -25.71
CA LEU A 62 10.95 22.73 -24.26
C LEU A 62 12.27 22.91 -23.52
N ALA A 63 13.41 22.68 -24.16
CA ALA A 63 14.74 22.79 -23.52
C ALA A 63 14.97 24.10 -22.72
N PRO A 64 14.51 25.29 -23.16
CA PRO A 64 14.65 26.52 -22.39
C PRO A 64 13.79 26.60 -21.12
N GLU A 65 12.72 25.80 -21.05
CA GLU A 65 11.72 25.84 -19.97
C GLU A 65 11.95 24.79 -18.88
N LEU A 66 12.91 23.86 -19.08
CA LEU A 66 13.19 22.78 -18.14
C LEU A 66 13.77 23.31 -16.83
N ARG A 67 13.20 22.89 -15.70
CA ARG A 67 13.65 23.28 -14.36
C ARG A 67 14.29 22.12 -13.62
N SER A 68 13.51 21.10 -13.31
CA SER A 68 13.97 19.94 -12.57
C SER A 68 13.09 18.72 -12.80
N LYS A 69 13.67 17.52 -12.64
CA LYS A 69 12.97 16.23 -12.78
C LYS A 69 11.78 16.04 -11.82
N GLN A 70 11.68 16.86 -10.77
CA GLN A 70 10.64 16.77 -9.73
C GLN A 70 9.48 17.75 -9.97
N GLU A 71 9.74 18.82 -10.72
CA GLU A 71 8.75 19.89 -10.98
C GLU A 71 8.25 19.89 -12.43
N ASP A 72 9.07 19.40 -13.36
CA ASP A 72 8.73 19.37 -14.78
C ASP A 72 7.61 18.34 -15.05
N PRO A 73 6.56 18.70 -15.79
CA PRO A 73 5.47 17.78 -16.12
C PRO A 73 5.95 16.62 -17.00
N ALA A 74 5.18 15.53 -16.99
CA ALA A 74 5.42 14.39 -17.86
C ALA A 74 5.26 14.80 -19.33
N VAL A 75 6.23 14.45 -20.18
CA VAL A 75 6.14 14.70 -21.62
C VAL A 75 6.37 13.40 -22.38
N ILE A 76 5.39 12.99 -23.17
CA ILE A 76 5.40 11.78 -23.99
C ILE A 76 5.32 12.23 -25.45
N VAL A 77 6.14 11.64 -26.30
CA VAL A 77 6.08 11.81 -27.74
C VAL A 77 5.54 10.56 -28.39
N VAL A 78 4.59 10.75 -29.30
CA VAL A 78 4.02 9.68 -30.11
C VAL A 78 4.23 10.05 -31.58
N ASP A 79 4.70 9.12 -32.41
CA ASP A 79 4.76 9.38 -33.85
C ASP A 79 3.36 9.42 -34.46
N GLU A 80 3.22 10.02 -35.64
CA GLU A 80 1.91 10.24 -36.27
C GLU A 80 1.15 8.94 -36.58
N GLU A 81 1.86 7.83 -36.76
CA GLU A 81 1.27 6.52 -37.01
C GLU A 81 0.98 5.73 -35.72
N GLY A 82 1.41 6.24 -34.55
CA GLY A 82 1.20 5.60 -33.25
C GLY A 82 2.07 4.36 -33.00
N ARG A 83 3.15 4.18 -33.78
CA ARG A 83 4.06 3.04 -33.68
C ARG A 83 4.94 3.08 -32.44
N PHE A 84 5.32 4.27 -31.97
CA PHE A 84 6.26 4.47 -30.87
C PHE A 84 5.73 5.52 -29.91
N ALA A 85 5.65 5.16 -28.63
CA ALA A 85 5.42 6.08 -27.52
C ALA A 85 6.73 6.24 -26.72
N VAL A 86 7.27 7.44 -26.71
CA VAL A 86 8.60 7.75 -26.15
C VAL A 86 8.45 8.78 -25.01
N PRO A 87 8.65 8.39 -23.74
CA PRO A 87 8.68 9.37 -22.66
C PRO A 87 9.96 10.21 -22.78
N LEU A 88 9.80 11.53 -22.94
CA LEU A 88 10.90 12.48 -23.04
C LEU A 88 11.26 13.14 -21.71
N LEU A 89 10.26 13.50 -20.90
CA LEU A 89 10.43 14.19 -19.61
C LEU A 89 9.49 13.59 -18.56
N GLY A 90 9.83 13.75 -17.28
CA GLY A 90 8.97 13.31 -16.17
C GLY A 90 8.85 11.78 -16.00
N GLY A 91 9.95 11.03 -16.17
CA GLY A 91 10.02 9.55 -16.13
C GLY A 91 9.21 8.86 -15.00
N HIS A 92 9.85 8.37 -13.93
CA HIS A 92 9.13 7.63 -12.87
C HIS A 92 8.36 8.53 -11.89
N ALA A 93 8.82 9.76 -11.64
CA ALA A 93 8.21 10.66 -10.63
C ALA A 93 6.91 11.34 -11.10
N ALA A 94 6.76 11.58 -12.40
CA ALA A 94 5.56 12.19 -12.99
C ALA A 94 4.74 11.20 -13.86
N GLY A 95 5.06 9.90 -13.80
CA GLY A 95 4.30 8.84 -14.46
C GLY A 95 4.44 8.73 -15.98
N ALA A 96 5.42 9.41 -16.60
CA ALA A 96 5.57 9.41 -18.07
C ALA A 96 5.83 8.00 -18.63
N ASN A 97 6.58 7.16 -17.92
CA ASN A 97 6.91 5.80 -18.36
C ASN A 97 5.66 4.91 -18.42
N ASP A 98 4.79 4.99 -17.42
CA ASP A 98 3.58 4.18 -17.37
C ASP A 98 2.55 4.67 -18.38
N LEU A 99 2.39 5.99 -18.51
CA LEU A 99 1.53 6.56 -19.55
C LEU A 99 1.99 6.18 -20.95
N ALA A 100 3.31 6.20 -21.23
CA ALA A 100 3.86 5.72 -22.50
C ALA A 100 3.57 4.23 -22.76
N ARG A 101 3.67 3.37 -21.73
CA ARG A 101 3.31 1.94 -21.83
C ARG A 101 1.83 1.75 -22.12
N GLU A 102 0.96 2.50 -21.46
CA GLU A 102 -0.48 2.43 -21.68
C GLU A 102 -0.87 2.91 -23.08
N MET A 103 -0.26 4.00 -23.54
CA MET A 103 -0.48 4.53 -24.89
C MET A 103 0.00 3.55 -25.96
N ALA A 104 1.19 2.96 -25.80
CA ALA A 104 1.68 1.94 -26.71
C ALA A 104 0.71 0.74 -26.79
N ARG A 105 0.21 0.24 -25.64
CA ARG A 105 -0.79 -0.83 -25.61
C ARG A 105 -2.07 -0.47 -26.34
N TYR A 106 -2.58 0.76 -26.14
CA TYR A 106 -3.81 1.22 -26.78
C TYR A 106 -3.66 1.44 -28.30
N LEU A 107 -2.49 1.88 -28.75
CA LEU A 107 -2.20 2.15 -30.15
C LEU A 107 -1.69 0.93 -30.92
N GLU A 108 -1.51 -0.21 -30.24
CA GLU A 108 -0.84 -1.40 -30.78
C GLU A 108 0.60 -1.09 -31.25
N GLY A 109 1.25 -0.13 -30.58
CA GLY A 109 2.62 0.30 -30.81
C GLY A 109 3.58 -0.18 -29.71
N GLU A 110 4.79 0.38 -29.71
CA GLU A 110 5.88 0.05 -28.79
C GLU A 110 6.23 1.24 -27.90
N ALA A 111 6.41 1.00 -26.60
CA ALA A 111 6.92 2.01 -25.68
C ALA A 111 8.45 1.97 -25.66
N VAL A 112 9.11 3.03 -26.09
CA VAL A 112 10.57 3.12 -26.18
C VAL A 112 11.12 3.75 -24.91
N LEU A 113 11.36 2.92 -23.89
CA LEU A 113 11.86 3.36 -22.59
C LEU A 113 13.39 3.34 -22.56
N THR A 114 14.02 4.49 -22.33
CA THR A 114 15.48 4.65 -22.35
C THR A 114 16.09 4.88 -20.97
N THR A 115 15.30 4.82 -19.90
CA THR A 115 15.78 5.02 -18.52
C THR A 115 16.67 3.87 -18.04
N ALA A 116 17.85 4.20 -17.50
CA ALA A 116 18.87 3.23 -17.08
C ALA A 116 18.42 2.24 -15.99
N SER A 117 17.42 2.60 -15.18
CA SER A 117 16.82 1.72 -14.18
C SER A 117 16.01 0.56 -14.80
N ASP A 118 15.41 0.75 -15.98
CA ASP A 118 14.62 -0.30 -16.66
C ASP A 118 15.51 -1.27 -17.44
N ALA A 119 16.67 -0.83 -17.94
CA ALA A 119 17.56 -1.65 -18.79
C ALA A 119 18.13 -2.91 -18.10
N ARG A 120 17.98 -3.03 -16.77
CA ARG A 120 18.44 -4.18 -15.97
C ARG A 120 17.36 -4.85 -15.13
N GLY A 121 16.11 -4.37 -15.17
CA GLY A 121 15.02 -4.94 -14.36
C GLY A 121 15.20 -4.82 -12.84
N LEU A 122 15.99 -3.86 -12.35
CA LEU A 122 16.27 -3.68 -10.92
C LEU A 122 15.24 -2.70 -10.31
N THR A 123 14.57 -3.09 -9.22
CA THR A 123 13.71 -2.20 -8.44
C THR A 123 14.54 -1.05 -7.85
N ALA A 124 14.21 0.20 -8.17
CA ALA A 124 14.94 1.36 -7.65
C ALA A 124 14.73 1.52 -6.12
N PRO A 125 15.69 2.07 -5.35
CA PRO A 125 15.53 2.28 -3.91
C PRO A 125 14.30 3.12 -3.54
N ASP A 126 13.90 4.09 -4.38
CA ASP A 126 12.66 4.86 -4.21
C ASP A 126 11.40 3.96 -4.30
N GLN A 127 11.39 3.00 -5.22
CA GLN A 127 10.30 2.03 -5.36
C GLN A 127 10.27 1.05 -4.19
N VAL A 128 11.42 0.73 -3.60
CA VAL A 128 11.47 -0.05 -2.35
C VAL A 128 10.85 0.75 -1.21
N ALA A 129 11.13 2.04 -1.10
CA ALA A 129 10.52 2.92 -0.11
C ALA A 129 9.00 3.07 -0.31
N GLU A 130 8.54 3.25 -1.54
CA GLU A 130 7.11 3.33 -1.86
C GLU A 130 6.39 2.01 -1.58
N ARG A 131 7.00 0.88 -1.96
CA ARG A 131 6.40 -0.45 -1.77
C ARG A 131 6.28 -0.85 -0.30
N LEU A 132 7.25 -0.46 0.52
CA LEU A 132 7.33 -0.86 1.93
C LEU A 132 6.67 0.18 2.86
N GLY A 133 6.41 1.40 2.38
CA GLY A 133 5.92 2.52 3.18
C GLY A 133 6.91 3.26 4.11
N PRO A 134 8.24 3.00 4.17
CA PRO A 134 9.15 3.79 5.00
C PRO A 134 9.45 5.16 4.38
N ARG A 135 9.75 6.11 5.25
CA ARG A 135 10.20 7.46 4.90
C ARG A 135 11.69 7.47 4.57
N VAL A 136 12.09 8.28 3.61
CA VAL A 136 13.49 8.45 3.24
C VAL A 136 14.16 9.40 4.23
N ALA A 137 15.17 8.93 4.98
CA ALA A 137 15.86 9.78 5.95
C ALA A 137 16.78 10.81 5.29
N ASP A 138 17.47 10.40 4.22
CA ASP A 138 18.44 11.23 3.52
C ASP A 138 18.35 11.00 1.99
N PRO A 139 17.68 11.91 1.25
CA PRO A 139 17.57 11.81 -0.20
C PRO A 139 18.93 11.83 -0.92
N GLU A 140 19.96 12.46 -0.35
CA GLU A 140 21.29 12.49 -0.96
C GLU A 140 21.93 11.10 -0.96
N SER A 141 21.91 10.43 0.20
CA SER A 141 22.43 9.07 0.33
C SER A 141 21.64 8.08 -0.54
N LEU A 142 20.32 8.25 -0.65
CA LEU A 142 19.49 7.42 -1.52
C LEU A 142 19.87 7.54 -3.00
N ARG A 143 20.11 8.77 -3.48
CA ARG A 143 20.61 9.01 -4.85
C ARG A 143 21.97 8.36 -5.08
N ARG A 144 22.88 8.47 -4.10
CA ARG A 144 24.22 7.88 -4.23
C ARG A 144 24.17 6.35 -4.23
N VAL A 145 23.33 5.71 -3.41
CA VAL A 145 23.13 4.26 -3.44
C VAL A 145 22.47 3.82 -4.75
N THR A 146 21.51 4.61 -5.25
CA THR A 146 20.89 4.37 -6.57
C THR A 146 21.92 4.42 -7.69
N ALA A 147 22.89 5.34 -7.63
CA ALA A 147 23.98 5.40 -8.61
C ALA A 147 24.85 4.12 -8.60
N LEU A 148 25.12 3.54 -7.43
CA LEU A 148 25.85 2.26 -7.33
C LEU A 148 25.11 1.12 -8.04
N LEU A 149 23.79 1.02 -7.85
CA LEU A 149 22.95 0.04 -8.55
C LEU A 149 23.00 0.22 -10.08
N VAL A 150 22.92 1.47 -10.54
CA VAL A 150 23.03 1.81 -11.97
C VAL A 150 24.42 1.45 -12.53
N ASP A 151 25.48 1.64 -11.75
CA ASP A 151 26.84 1.25 -12.11
C ASP A 151 27.08 -0.27 -12.04
N GLY A 152 26.11 -1.05 -11.56
CA GLY A 152 26.19 -2.50 -11.43
C GLY A 152 27.01 -2.98 -10.23
N LYS A 153 27.20 -2.10 -9.24
CA LYS A 153 27.86 -2.43 -7.98
C LYS A 153 26.89 -3.12 -7.01
N PRO A 154 27.36 -4.11 -6.23
CA PRO A 154 26.51 -4.85 -5.30
C PRO A 154 25.96 -3.96 -4.19
N VAL A 155 24.64 -3.98 -4.01
CA VAL A 155 23.93 -3.26 -2.95
C VAL A 155 23.02 -4.24 -2.20
N CYS A 156 23.16 -4.28 -0.88
CA CYS A 156 22.32 -5.13 -0.02
C CYS A 156 21.12 -4.36 0.53
N LEU A 157 20.11 -5.10 0.97
CA LEU A 157 18.97 -4.61 1.74
C LEU A 157 19.02 -5.20 3.13
N GLU A 158 19.39 -4.38 4.11
CA GLU A 158 19.44 -4.78 5.52
C GLU A 158 18.11 -4.42 6.19
N ALA A 159 17.34 -5.44 6.58
CA ALA A 159 16.04 -5.28 7.19
C ALA A 159 15.75 -6.41 8.20
N PRO A 160 14.94 -6.18 9.25
CA PRO A 160 14.60 -7.20 10.25
C PRO A 160 13.97 -8.49 9.69
N SER A 161 13.21 -8.38 8.61
CA SER A 161 12.58 -9.47 7.87
C SER A 161 12.81 -9.26 6.37
N ASP A 162 12.76 -10.34 5.58
CA ASP A 162 12.88 -10.25 4.12
C ASP A 162 11.66 -9.48 3.56
N PRO A 163 11.87 -8.28 2.99
CA PRO A 163 10.79 -7.47 2.47
C PRO A 163 10.28 -7.95 1.10
N GLY A 164 10.74 -9.10 0.60
CA GLY A 164 10.33 -9.67 -0.69
C GLY A 164 10.85 -8.85 -1.87
N CYS A 165 11.98 -8.18 -1.68
CA CYS A 165 12.62 -7.35 -2.70
C CYS A 165 13.62 -8.20 -3.51
N GLY A 166 13.11 -9.04 -4.41
CA GLY A 166 13.93 -10.04 -5.14
C GLY A 166 15.13 -9.51 -5.94
N ASP A 167 15.25 -8.20 -6.12
CA ASP A 167 16.37 -7.54 -6.80
C ASP A 167 17.50 -7.11 -5.84
N TYR A 168 17.33 -7.31 -4.54
CA TYR A 168 18.32 -7.01 -3.50
C TYR A 168 18.67 -8.27 -2.74
N ASP A 169 19.96 -8.42 -2.41
CA ASP A 169 20.38 -9.40 -1.43
C ASP A 169 19.92 -8.93 -0.05
N TRP A 170 18.86 -9.57 0.46
CA TRP A 170 18.41 -9.32 1.82
C TRP A 170 19.41 -9.91 2.82
N ILE A 171 19.75 -9.09 3.81
CA ILE A 171 20.55 -9.53 4.96
C ILE A 171 19.85 -9.15 6.27
N PRO A 172 19.97 -9.98 7.32
CA PRO A 172 19.47 -9.63 8.63
C PRO A 172 20.29 -8.47 9.23
N PRO A 173 19.72 -7.73 10.21
CA PRO A 173 20.43 -6.64 10.87
C PRO A 173 21.76 -7.10 11.47
N GLY A 174 22.84 -6.34 11.21
CA GLY A 174 24.20 -6.71 11.63
C GLY A 174 24.88 -7.78 10.77
N GLY A 175 24.34 -8.09 9.59
CA GLY A 175 24.95 -8.97 8.60
C GLY A 175 26.31 -8.47 8.08
N ASP A 176 27.04 -9.32 7.37
CA ASP A 176 28.33 -8.96 6.77
C ASP A 176 28.12 -8.06 5.54
N LEU A 177 28.78 -6.90 5.55
CA LEU A 177 28.65 -5.86 4.53
C LEU A 177 29.84 -5.85 3.55
N LYS A 178 30.88 -6.66 3.77
CA LYS A 178 32.14 -6.61 2.99
C LYS A 178 31.98 -6.91 1.50
N ALA A 179 30.92 -7.61 1.11
CA ALA A 179 30.62 -7.96 -0.28
C ALA A 179 29.87 -6.84 -1.04
N TYR A 180 29.49 -5.75 -0.37
CA TYR A 180 28.63 -4.72 -0.93
C TYR A 180 29.32 -3.36 -0.94
N ASP A 181 29.08 -2.59 -1.99
CA ASP A 181 29.53 -1.19 -2.10
C ASP A 181 28.48 -0.21 -1.53
N GLY A 182 27.23 -0.66 -1.43
CA GLY A 182 26.12 0.13 -0.90
C GLY A 182 25.15 -0.70 -0.07
N ARG A 183 24.38 0.01 0.75
CA ARG A 183 23.40 -0.59 1.65
C ARG A 183 22.13 0.24 1.70
N LEU A 184 21.00 -0.43 1.56
CA LEU A 184 19.69 0.12 1.90
C LEU A 184 19.31 -0.41 3.29
N LEU A 185 19.26 0.47 4.29
CA LEU A 185 18.97 0.10 5.67
C LEU A 185 17.52 0.44 6.02
N VAL A 186 16.71 -0.57 6.33
CA VAL A 186 15.35 -0.39 6.86
C VAL A 186 15.39 -0.49 8.37
N THR A 187 15.23 0.62 9.08
CA THR A 187 15.25 0.64 10.55
C THR A 187 14.50 1.83 11.13
N HIS A 188 13.84 1.62 12.27
CA HIS A 188 13.23 2.67 13.09
C HIS A 188 14.24 3.35 14.02
N GLU A 189 15.41 2.72 14.20
CA GLU A 189 16.46 3.23 15.07
C GLU A 189 17.21 4.37 14.38
N ASP A 190 17.68 5.33 15.16
CA ASP A 190 18.65 6.32 14.70
C ASP A 190 20.04 5.68 14.62
N ALA A 191 20.17 4.77 13.65
CA ALA A 191 21.43 4.15 13.31
C ALA A 191 22.34 5.22 12.68
N GLY A 192 23.35 5.66 13.43
CA GLY A 192 24.34 6.61 12.94
C GLY A 192 24.99 6.18 11.62
N ARG A 193 25.57 7.15 10.89
CA ARG A 193 26.25 6.87 9.63
C ARG A 193 27.45 5.93 9.88
N ARG A 194 27.43 4.78 9.20
CA ARG A 194 28.55 3.85 9.11
C ARG A 194 29.49 4.36 8.01
N GLU A 195 30.73 4.72 8.36
CA GLU A 195 31.71 5.26 7.39
C GLU A 195 32.27 4.19 6.44
N ASP A 196 32.11 2.91 6.77
CA ASP A 196 32.63 1.76 6.04
C ASP A 196 31.83 1.40 4.77
N ILE A 197 30.58 1.86 4.65
CA ILE A 197 29.74 1.59 3.48
C ILE A 197 28.73 2.71 3.24
N LEU A 198 28.52 3.06 1.97
CA LEU A 198 27.51 4.03 1.60
C LEU A 198 26.11 3.50 1.96
N THR A 199 25.43 4.16 2.89
CA THR A 199 24.16 3.68 3.44
C THR A 199 23.04 4.68 3.17
N ALA A 200 21.98 4.23 2.50
CA ALA A 200 20.71 4.94 2.40
C ALA A 200 19.74 4.38 3.46
N ARG A 201 19.16 5.25 4.29
CA ARG A 201 18.26 4.85 5.38
C ARG A 201 16.80 5.06 4.98
N LEU A 202 16.02 4.01 5.17
CA LEU A 202 14.57 3.97 5.05
C LEU A 202 13.96 3.74 6.44
N VAL A 203 13.15 4.67 6.90
CA VAL A 203 12.63 4.69 8.27
C VAL A 203 11.14 4.34 8.26
N PRO A 204 10.74 3.13 8.70
CA PRO A 204 9.33 2.74 8.75
C PRO A 204 8.58 3.51 9.85
N PRO A 205 7.37 4.04 9.58
CA PRO A 205 6.58 4.80 10.55
C PRO A 205 5.85 3.87 11.54
N VAL A 206 6.61 3.13 12.36
CA VAL A 206 6.12 2.04 13.24
C VAL A 206 6.10 2.43 14.73
N VAL A 207 6.40 3.68 15.07
CA VAL A 207 6.41 4.19 16.44
C VAL A 207 5.18 5.06 16.68
N ALA A 208 4.46 4.78 17.76
CA ALA A 208 3.40 5.63 18.28
C ALA A 208 3.94 6.49 19.43
N ALA A 209 3.75 7.81 19.32
CA ALA A 209 4.08 8.78 20.34
C ALA A 209 2.82 9.20 21.09
N GLY A 210 2.68 8.76 22.34
CA GLY A 210 1.60 9.19 23.22
C GLY A 210 1.97 10.48 23.92
N VAL A 211 1.15 11.52 23.77
CA VAL A 211 1.45 12.88 24.23
C VAL A 211 0.41 13.41 25.20
N GLY A 212 0.87 13.95 26.32
CA GLY A 212 0.07 14.73 27.26
C GLY A 212 0.69 16.09 27.53
N CYS A 213 0.06 17.17 27.07
CA CYS A 213 0.51 18.56 27.29
C CYS A 213 -0.39 19.36 28.28
N ARG A 214 -0.11 20.64 28.52
CA ARG A 214 -1.11 21.60 29.04
C ARG A 214 -1.90 22.21 27.87
N ARG A 215 -3.06 22.81 28.14
CA ARG A 215 -3.79 23.57 27.10
C ARG A 215 -2.96 24.77 26.64
N GLY A 216 -2.95 25.03 25.34
CA GLY A 216 -2.17 26.08 24.69
C GLY A 216 -0.68 25.74 24.56
N ALA A 217 -0.29 24.46 24.56
CA ALA A 217 1.10 24.08 24.36
C ALA A 217 1.47 24.27 22.88
N ALA A 218 2.58 24.95 22.60
CA ALA A 218 2.95 25.23 21.22
C ALA A 218 3.46 23.97 20.51
N ALA A 219 3.20 23.86 19.20
CA ALA A 219 3.67 22.73 18.39
C ALA A 219 5.18 22.50 18.51
N ALA A 220 5.97 23.59 18.53
CA ALA A 220 7.42 23.54 18.70
C ALA A 220 7.85 22.91 20.06
N GLU A 221 7.08 23.12 21.13
CA GLU A 221 7.35 22.50 22.42
C GLU A 221 7.06 21.00 22.41
N ILE A 222 5.99 20.60 21.71
CA ILE A 222 5.60 19.20 21.55
C ILE A 222 6.62 18.46 20.67
N LEU A 223 6.99 19.03 19.52
CA LEU A 223 7.99 18.48 18.61
C LEU A 223 9.33 18.31 19.32
N ARG A 224 9.80 19.32 20.06
CA ARG A 224 11.04 19.22 20.84
C ARG A 224 10.97 18.09 21.88
N ALA A 225 9.84 17.95 22.58
CA ALA A 225 9.67 16.87 23.56
C ALA A 225 9.71 15.48 22.90
N ILE A 226 9.16 15.34 21.69
CA ILE A 226 9.22 14.10 20.91
C ILE A 226 10.64 13.84 20.43
N ASP A 227 11.33 14.85 19.90
CA ASP A 227 12.73 14.74 19.47
C ASP A 227 13.64 14.31 20.63
N GLU A 228 13.48 14.90 21.81
CA GLU A 228 14.23 14.52 23.02
C GLU A 228 13.89 13.10 23.50
N ALA A 229 12.63 12.67 23.41
CA ALA A 229 12.22 11.31 23.73
C ALA A 229 12.79 10.28 22.75
N CYS A 230 12.76 10.58 21.46
CA CYS A 230 13.31 9.74 20.40
C CYS A 230 14.83 9.61 20.53
N ALA A 231 15.54 10.74 20.68
CA ALA A 231 16.99 10.75 20.87
C ALA A 231 17.41 9.97 22.13
N GLY A 232 16.65 10.08 23.22
CA GLY A 232 16.91 9.36 24.46
C GLY A 232 16.80 7.83 24.34
N GLN A 233 16.11 7.31 23.32
CA GLN A 233 15.96 5.88 23.05
C GLN A 233 16.67 5.41 21.77
N GLY A 234 17.39 6.29 21.07
CA GLY A 234 17.99 5.97 19.77
C GLY A 234 16.96 5.65 18.69
N VAL A 235 15.79 6.30 18.72
CA VAL A 235 14.73 6.16 17.72
C VAL A 235 14.83 7.33 16.74
N ASP A 236 14.71 7.05 15.44
CA ASP A 236 14.64 8.11 14.44
C ASP A 236 13.26 8.77 14.50
N ARG A 237 13.19 10.10 14.50
CA ARG A 237 11.93 10.84 14.54
C ARG A 237 10.98 10.48 13.38
N LEU A 238 11.51 10.11 12.22
CA LEU A 238 10.72 9.70 11.07
C LEU A 238 9.97 8.39 11.32
N ALA A 239 10.38 7.60 12.32
CA ALA A 239 9.68 6.39 12.71
C ALA A 239 8.36 6.69 13.44
N VAL A 240 8.14 7.92 13.91
CA VAL A 240 6.88 8.34 14.52
C VAL A 240 5.80 8.43 13.44
N GLY A 241 4.95 7.41 13.38
CA GLY A 241 3.84 7.32 12.43
C GLY A 241 2.51 7.77 13.01
N VAL A 242 2.36 7.71 14.34
CA VAL A 242 1.13 8.09 15.04
C VAL A 242 1.44 8.99 16.23
N LEU A 243 0.69 10.07 16.36
CA LEU A 243 0.62 10.90 17.54
C LEU A 243 -0.70 10.59 18.25
N ALA A 244 -0.66 10.24 19.54
CA ALA A 244 -1.84 9.79 20.27
C ALA A 244 -2.08 10.62 21.53
N SER A 245 -3.32 11.04 21.78
CA SER A 245 -3.69 11.77 23.00
C SER A 245 -5.13 11.48 23.46
N VAL A 246 -5.57 12.19 24.49
CA VAL A 246 -6.94 12.10 25.02
C VAL A 246 -7.89 12.97 24.20
N ASP A 247 -9.08 12.47 23.92
CA ASP A 247 -10.13 13.10 23.10
C ASP A 247 -10.57 14.50 23.56
N THR A 248 -10.52 14.79 24.86
CA THR A 248 -10.81 16.12 25.44
C THR A 248 -9.89 17.25 24.94
N LYS A 249 -8.90 16.93 24.10
CA LYS A 249 -7.94 17.85 23.47
C LYS A 249 -7.98 17.85 21.95
N GLN A 250 -9.06 17.36 21.35
CA GLN A 250 -9.25 17.43 19.90
C GLN A 250 -9.16 18.86 19.32
N ASP A 251 -9.41 19.88 20.16
CA ASP A 251 -9.32 21.30 19.86
C ASP A 251 -7.91 21.90 20.04
N GLU A 252 -6.91 21.11 20.43
CA GLU A 252 -5.57 21.60 20.75
C GLU A 252 -4.73 21.81 19.46
N GLU A 253 -4.64 23.05 18.99
CA GLU A 253 -3.90 23.44 17.79
C GLU A 253 -2.45 22.93 17.78
N GLY A 254 -1.75 22.98 18.93
CA GLY A 254 -0.37 22.51 19.01
C GLY A 254 -0.19 21.02 18.70
N LEU A 255 -1.17 20.16 19.03
CA LEU A 255 -1.12 18.73 18.70
C LEU A 255 -1.40 18.50 17.21
N LEU A 256 -2.34 19.24 16.64
CA LEU A 256 -2.68 19.18 15.21
C LEU A 256 -1.48 19.60 14.34
N GLU A 257 -0.87 20.73 14.68
CA GLU A 257 0.32 21.24 13.99
C GLU A 257 1.53 20.32 14.15
N ALA A 258 1.76 19.77 15.36
CA ALA A 258 2.85 18.83 15.59
C ALA A 258 2.67 17.53 14.81
N ALA A 259 1.44 16.99 14.73
CA ALA A 259 1.14 15.80 13.93
C ALA A 259 1.39 16.06 12.44
N ALA A 260 0.92 17.19 11.91
CA ALA A 260 1.16 17.58 10.52
C ALA A 260 2.66 17.75 10.21
N ALA A 261 3.43 18.36 11.11
CA ALA A 261 4.87 18.52 10.95
C ALA A 261 5.65 17.20 10.98
N LEU A 262 5.13 16.18 11.67
CA LEU A 262 5.68 14.82 11.71
C LEU A 262 5.16 13.93 10.58
N ASP A 263 4.22 14.42 9.76
CA ASP A 263 3.45 13.59 8.81
C ASP A 263 2.76 12.40 9.52
N ALA A 264 2.44 12.54 10.81
CA ALA A 264 1.90 11.48 11.64
C ALA A 264 0.37 11.52 11.69
N GLU A 265 -0.26 10.34 11.72
CA GLU A 265 -1.69 10.23 11.99
C GLU A 265 -1.97 10.63 13.43
N LEU A 266 -3.01 11.45 13.66
CA LEU A 266 -3.39 11.89 15.00
C LEU A 266 -4.56 11.05 15.52
N ARG A 267 -4.37 10.38 16.66
CA ARG A 267 -5.38 9.51 17.28
C ARG A 267 -5.84 10.01 18.63
N TRP A 268 -7.14 9.86 18.85
CA TRP A 268 -7.81 10.31 20.06
C TRP A 268 -8.44 9.13 20.81
N TYR A 269 -8.21 9.09 22.12
CA TYR A 269 -8.79 8.07 22.98
C TYR A 269 -9.59 8.69 24.11
N ASP A 270 -10.74 8.09 24.40
CA ASP A 270 -11.54 8.46 25.55
C ASP A 270 -10.82 8.08 26.87
N ALA A 271 -11.15 8.82 27.91
CA ALA A 271 -10.57 8.63 29.23
C ALA A 271 -10.78 7.22 29.81
N GLY A 272 -11.92 6.58 29.52
CA GLY A 272 -12.24 5.24 30.01
C GLY A 272 -11.32 4.19 29.40
N ARG A 273 -11.09 4.27 28.10
CA ARG A 273 -10.20 3.38 27.35
C ARG A 273 -8.74 3.54 27.76
N LEU A 274 -8.29 4.78 28.01
CA LEU A 274 -6.96 5.04 28.57
C LEU A 274 -6.80 4.47 29.98
N ALA A 275 -7.83 4.61 30.82
CA ALA A 275 -7.81 4.11 32.21
C ALA A 275 -7.84 2.59 32.28
N ALA A 276 -8.46 1.90 31.31
CA ALA A 276 -8.57 0.44 31.26
C ALA A 276 -7.21 -0.27 31.21
N LEU A 277 -6.17 0.39 30.69
CA LEU A 277 -4.79 -0.12 30.66
C LEU A 277 -4.09 -0.12 32.04
N GLY A 278 -4.70 0.48 33.07
CA GLY A 278 -4.21 0.39 34.46
C GLY A 278 -2.82 0.98 34.71
N ARG A 279 -2.36 1.90 33.86
CA ARG A 279 -1.01 2.50 33.97
C ARG A 279 -0.92 3.50 35.13
N PRO A 280 0.24 3.56 35.83
CA PRO A 280 0.45 4.48 36.95
C PRO A 280 0.40 5.94 36.49
N GLY A 281 -0.16 6.81 37.33
CA GLY A 281 -0.43 8.19 36.94
C GLY A 281 -0.67 9.13 38.11
N SER A 282 -1.23 10.31 37.85
CA SER A 282 -1.42 11.36 38.85
C SER A 282 -2.89 11.67 39.09
N ASP A 283 -3.26 11.88 40.35
CA ASP A 283 -4.60 12.34 40.75
C ASP A 283 -4.98 13.69 40.12
N PHE A 284 -3.99 14.54 39.81
CA PHE A 284 -4.23 15.79 39.10
C PHE A 284 -4.76 15.55 37.69
N VAL A 285 -4.15 14.60 36.95
CA VAL A 285 -4.54 14.24 35.58
C VAL A 285 -5.91 13.55 35.61
N ARG A 286 -6.13 12.64 36.56
CA ARG A 286 -7.43 11.97 36.75
C ARG A 286 -8.57 12.96 36.96
N ARG A 287 -8.35 14.03 37.73
CA ARG A 287 -9.37 15.07 37.96
C ARG A 287 -9.65 15.94 36.73
N GLN A 288 -8.68 16.13 35.84
CA GLN A 288 -8.84 16.98 34.66
C GLN A 288 -9.42 16.25 33.44
N VAL A 289 -8.92 15.04 33.16
CA VAL A 289 -9.20 14.31 31.92
C VAL A 289 -9.77 12.92 32.15
N GLY A 290 -10.14 12.57 33.38
CA GLY A 290 -10.81 11.30 33.70
C GLY A 290 -9.92 10.06 33.77
N THR A 291 -8.65 10.15 33.34
CA THR A 291 -7.65 9.06 33.40
C THR A 291 -6.43 9.44 34.22
N PRO A 292 -5.81 8.54 35.00
CA PRO A 292 -4.58 8.84 35.75
C PRO A 292 -3.37 9.12 34.85
N ALA A 293 -3.34 8.57 33.63
CA ALA A 293 -2.24 8.73 32.67
C ALA A 293 -2.79 8.84 31.24
N VAL A 294 -2.13 9.68 30.42
CA VAL A 294 -2.47 9.87 29.00
C VAL A 294 -1.37 9.32 28.10
N ALA A 295 -0.14 9.84 28.25
CA ALA A 295 0.98 9.53 27.35
C ALA A 295 1.23 8.03 27.15
N GLU A 296 1.52 7.26 28.21
CA GLU A 296 1.76 5.82 28.09
C GLU A 296 0.58 5.01 27.54
N PRO A 297 -0.65 5.12 28.09
CA PRO A 297 -1.76 4.34 27.57
C PRO A 297 -2.13 4.73 26.13
N ALA A 298 -2.03 6.02 25.76
CA ALA A 298 -2.28 6.46 24.39
C ALA A 298 -1.24 5.87 23.40
N ALA A 299 0.04 5.87 23.78
CA ALA A 299 1.09 5.26 22.97
C ALA A 299 0.85 3.76 22.75
N LEU A 300 0.48 3.02 23.81
CA LEU A 300 0.23 1.58 23.74
C LEU A 300 -1.01 1.24 22.90
N LEU A 301 -2.11 1.97 23.08
CA LEU A 301 -3.33 1.74 22.28
C LEU A 301 -3.06 1.98 20.79
N ALA A 302 -2.36 3.07 20.46
CA ALA A 302 -2.01 3.41 19.09
C ALA A 302 -1.03 2.41 18.45
N ALA A 303 -0.15 1.80 19.24
CA ALA A 303 0.79 0.78 18.75
C ALA A 303 0.16 -0.63 18.59
N GLY A 304 -1.01 -0.88 19.19
CA GLY A 304 -1.77 -2.14 19.04
C GLY A 304 -1.45 -3.23 20.07
N GLU A 305 -2.05 -4.43 19.91
CA GLU A 305 -2.10 -5.49 20.94
C GLU A 305 -0.75 -6.12 21.31
N ASP A 306 0.30 -5.94 20.49
CA ASP A 306 1.67 -6.41 20.78
C ASP A 306 2.67 -5.24 20.95
N ALA A 307 2.16 -4.06 21.32
CA ALA A 307 2.97 -2.87 21.48
C ALA A 307 4.10 -3.09 22.49
N ARG A 308 5.34 -2.80 22.07
CA ARG A 308 6.50 -2.77 22.96
C ARG A 308 6.77 -1.33 23.39
N MET A 309 6.73 -1.06 24.69
CA MET A 309 7.15 0.24 25.22
C MET A 309 8.64 0.49 24.93
N LEU A 310 8.96 1.56 24.21
CA LEU A 310 10.31 2.05 23.97
C LEU A 310 10.73 3.06 25.04
N ALA A 311 9.84 4.02 25.33
CA ALA A 311 10.02 5.02 26.38
C ALA A 311 8.76 5.10 27.24
N GLY A 312 8.90 4.89 28.55
CA GLY A 312 7.86 5.25 29.52
C GLY A 312 7.65 6.76 29.58
N LYS A 313 6.66 7.19 30.37
CA LYS A 313 6.31 8.61 30.52
C LYS A 313 7.52 9.43 30.99
N ALA A 314 8.01 10.31 30.12
CA ALA A 314 8.99 11.34 30.45
C ALA A 314 8.36 12.73 30.34
N ALA A 315 8.78 13.66 31.20
CA ALA A 315 8.29 15.03 31.23
C ALA A 315 9.34 15.99 30.66
N TYR A 316 8.94 16.77 29.67
CA TYR A 316 9.73 17.74 28.93
C TYR A 316 9.05 19.12 29.07
N GLY A 317 9.24 19.75 30.22
CA GLY A 317 8.55 20.99 30.58
C GLY A 317 7.05 20.78 30.76
N ALA A 318 6.23 21.38 29.89
CA ALA A 318 4.76 21.27 29.95
C ALA A 318 4.21 20.06 29.17
N VAL A 319 5.06 19.31 28.48
CA VAL A 319 4.69 18.16 27.65
C VAL A 319 5.20 16.88 28.27
N THR A 320 4.41 15.82 28.21
CA THR A 320 4.79 14.45 28.57
C THR A 320 4.68 13.57 27.35
N VAL A 321 5.71 12.76 27.10
CA VAL A 321 5.79 11.88 25.94
C VAL A 321 6.08 10.47 26.42
N ALA A 322 5.47 9.49 25.76
CA ALA A 322 5.83 8.08 25.83
C ALA A 322 5.90 7.54 24.40
N LEU A 323 6.76 6.55 24.16
CA LEU A 323 6.98 5.96 22.84
C LEU A 323 6.71 4.47 22.91
N ALA A 324 5.92 3.95 21.98
CA ALA A 324 5.66 2.53 21.82
C ALA A 324 5.90 2.09 20.37
N LEU A 325 6.50 0.91 20.20
CA LEU A 325 6.74 0.28 18.90
C LEU A 325 5.59 -0.67 18.57
N GLY A 326 5.02 -0.55 17.38
CA GLY A 326 4.03 -1.49 16.85
C GLY A 326 4.63 -2.87 16.52
N SER A 327 3.77 -3.87 16.35
CA SER A 327 4.20 -5.23 16.01
C SER A 327 5.00 -5.27 14.70
N ARG A 328 6.06 -6.07 14.69
CA ARG A 328 7.20 -6.05 13.73
C ARG A 328 6.86 -6.20 12.24
N ASP A 329 5.61 -6.52 11.89
CA ASP A 329 5.15 -6.80 10.51
C ASP A 329 3.97 -5.93 10.05
N ARG A 330 3.55 -4.93 10.83
CA ARG A 330 2.38 -4.11 10.47
C ARG A 330 2.69 -2.61 10.55
N SER A 331 2.25 -1.88 9.53
CA SER A 331 1.93 -0.46 9.68
C SER A 331 1.01 -0.29 10.89
N LEU A 332 1.16 0.81 11.64
CA LEU A 332 0.33 1.09 12.81
C LEU A 332 -1.17 0.92 12.45
N PRO A 333 -1.98 0.20 13.25
CA PRO A 333 -3.37 -0.12 12.93
C PRO A 333 -4.18 1.16 12.72
N ARG A 334 -4.98 1.32 11.67
CA ARG A 334 -5.66 2.62 11.38
C ARG A 334 -6.75 2.95 12.40
N GLU A 335 -7.11 4.24 12.56
CA GLU A 335 -8.27 4.64 13.37
C GLU A 335 -9.52 3.79 13.02
N GLY A 336 -10.05 3.08 14.03
CA GLY A 336 -11.19 2.16 13.89
C GLY A 336 -10.83 0.66 13.83
N GLU A 337 -9.56 0.30 13.62
CA GLU A 337 -9.07 -1.10 13.70
C GLU A 337 -8.64 -1.49 15.13
N GLU A 338 -8.48 -0.50 15.99
CA GLU A 338 -8.06 -0.68 17.37
C GLU A 338 -9.28 -1.03 18.21
N GLY A 339 -9.44 -2.30 18.55
CA GLY A 339 -10.56 -2.75 19.40
C GLY A 339 -11.09 -4.14 19.10
N ALA A 340 -10.57 -4.85 18.10
CA ALA A 340 -10.90 -6.26 17.92
C ALA A 340 -10.07 -7.13 18.88
N ALA A 341 -10.29 -6.99 20.19
CA ALA A 341 -9.93 -8.01 21.18
C ALA A 341 -10.84 -9.26 21.06
N GLY A 342 -11.40 -9.50 19.88
CA GLY A 342 -12.18 -10.65 19.47
C GLY A 342 -11.58 -11.15 18.16
N GLY A 343 -11.46 -12.47 18.01
CA GLY A 343 -10.86 -13.03 16.82
C GLY A 343 -11.68 -12.67 15.58
N GLU A 344 -10.98 -12.64 14.45
CA GLU A 344 -11.52 -12.24 13.15
C GLU A 344 -11.59 -13.45 12.21
N VAL A 345 -12.56 -13.44 11.28
CA VAL A 345 -12.58 -14.41 10.18
C VAL A 345 -12.41 -13.68 8.86
N THR A 346 -11.36 -14.02 8.12
CA THR A 346 -11.19 -13.58 6.74
C THR A 346 -11.46 -14.75 5.81
N VAL A 347 -12.40 -14.59 4.87
CA VAL A 347 -12.66 -15.58 3.83
C VAL A 347 -11.68 -15.35 2.68
N VAL A 348 -10.84 -16.33 2.38
CA VAL A 348 -9.69 -16.17 1.48
C VAL A 348 -9.88 -16.93 0.18
N GLY A 349 -9.78 -16.22 -0.94
CA GLY A 349 -9.74 -16.78 -2.28
C GLY A 349 -8.35 -17.24 -2.67
N ILE A 350 -8.13 -18.55 -2.83
CA ILE A 350 -6.82 -19.09 -3.22
C ILE A 350 -6.62 -19.17 -4.74
N GLY A 351 -7.57 -18.65 -5.54
CA GLY A 351 -7.49 -18.73 -6.99
C GLY A 351 -7.41 -20.19 -7.47
N ALA A 352 -6.39 -20.50 -8.29
CA ALA A 352 -6.10 -21.86 -8.76
C ALA A 352 -5.58 -22.81 -7.66
N GLY A 353 -5.26 -22.30 -6.46
CA GLY A 353 -4.59 -23.05 -5.41
C GLY A 353 -3.09 -23.27 -5.69
N THR A 354 -2.47 -22.33 -6.41
CA THR A 354 -1.02 -22.28 -6.68
C THR A 354 -0.49 -20.91 -6.32
N GLY A 355 0.75 -20.82 -5.81
CA GLY A 355 1.35 -19.54 -5.41
C GLY A 355 1.39 -18.48 -6.51
N ALA A 356 1.54 -18.89 -7.78
CA ALA A 356 1.62 -17.98 -8.93
C ALA A 356 0.34 -17.18 -9.22
N LEU A 357 -0.82 -17.66 -8.76
CA LEU A 357 -2.13 -17.02 -8.97
C LEU A 357 -2.80 -16.64 -7.64
N LEU A 358 -2.03 -16.64 -6.55
CA LEU A 358 -2.48 -16.15 -5.26
C LEU A 358 -2.31 -14.63 -5.22
N THR A 359 -3.33 -13.91 -4.79
CA THR A 359 -3.23 -12.46 -4.59
C THR A 359 -2.33 -12.17 -3.39
N LYS A 360 -1.64 -11.02 -3.39
CA LYS A 360 -0.79 -10.60 -2.26
C LYS A 360 -1.58 -10.47 -0.96
N GLU A 361 -2.83 -10.02 -1.05
CA GLU A 361 -3.74 -9.93 0.08
C GLU A 361 -4.05 -11.32 0.66
N ALA A 362 -4.44 -12.28 -0.19
CA ALA A 362 -4.69 -13.65 0.25
C ALA A 362 -3.46 -14.30 0.89
N ALA A 363 -2.27 -14.05 0.35
CA ALA A 363 -1.00 -14.53 0.92
C ALA A 363 -0.79 -13.99 2.35
N ARG A 364 -0.88 -12.66 2.53
CA ARG A 364 -0.73 -12.02 3.85
C ARG A 364 -1.71 -12.55 4.89
N VAL A 365 -2.97 -12.76 4.49
CA VAL A 365 -4.00 -13.30 5.39
C VAL A 365 -3.65 -14.74 5.80
N LEU A 366 -3.24 -15.59 4.86
CA LEU A 366 -2.83 -16.97 5.16
C LEU A 366 -1.60 -17.02 6.07
N GLU A 367 -0.62 -16.14 5.83
CA GLU A 367 0.60 -16.00 6.65
C GLU A 367 0.31 -15.49 8.06
N ALA A 368 -0.66 -14.60 8.24
CA ALA A 368 -1.04 -14.08 9.54
C ALA A 368 -2.00 -15.00 10.33
N ALA A 369 -2.74 -15.89 9.67
CA ALA A 369 -3.79 -16.68 10.32
C ALA A 369 -3.25 -17.70 11.35
N ASP A 370 -3.87 -17.78 12.52
CA ASP A 370 -3.56 -18.80 13.53
C ASP A 370 -4.25 -20.13 13.19
N THR A 371 -5.45 -20.03 12.62
CA THR A 371 -6.26 -21.18 12.20
C THR A 371 -6.67 -21.05 10.74
N VAL A 372 -6.43 -22.10 9.94
CA VAL A 372 -6.89 -22.21 8.55
C VAL A 372 -8.00 -23.25 8.47
N VAL A 373 -9.19 -22.82 8.06
CA VAL A 373 -10.38 -23.65 7.91
C VAL A 373 -10.68 -23.83 6.42
N GLY A 374 -10.97 -25.04 5.97
CA GLY A 374 -11.25 -25.25 4.54
C GLY A 374 -11.64 -26.67 4.17
N TYR A 375 -11.98 -26.86 2.90
CA TYR A 375 -12.09 -28.20 2.33
C TYR A 375 -10.72 -28.85 2.23
N ARG A 376 -10.64 -30.17 2.47
CA ARG A 376 -9.37 -30.93 2.51
C ARG A 376 -8.43 -30.60 1.35
N THR A 377 -8.94 -30.56 0.11
CA THR A 377 -8.09 -30.27 -1.06
C THR A 377 -7.51 -28.85 -1.03
N TYR A 378 -8.26 -27.87 -0.56
CA TYR A 378 -7.80 -26.47 -0.47
C TYR A 378 -6.78 -26.31 0.65
N ILE A 379 -6.97 -27.00 1.77
CA ILE A 379 -5.97 -27.05 2.84
C ILE A 379 -4.64 -27.63 2.33
N GLU A 380 -4.68 -28.71 1.55
CA GLU A 380 -3.46 -29.28 0.97
C GLU A 380 -2.80 -28.35 -0.07
N GLN A 381 -3.59 -27.54 -0.80
CA GLN A 381 -3.03 -26.48 -1.66
C GLN A 381 -2.36 -25.39 -0.84
N VAL A 382 -3.01 -24.90 0.22
CA VAL A 382 -2.44 -23.89 1.12
C VAL A 382 -1.14 -24.38 1.76
N LYS A 383 -1.07 -25.64 2.20
CA LYS A 383 0.16 -26.24 2.74
C LYS A 383 1.31 -26.35 1.74
N LYS A 384 1.02 -26.34 0.42
CA LYS A 384 2.05 -26.29 -0.63
C LYS A 384 2.49 -24.87 -0.94
N ILE A 385 1.64 -23.88 -0.65
CA ILE A 385 1.95 -22.47 -0.82
C ILE A 385 2.77 -21.95 0.36
N LEU A 386 2.36 -22.28 1.58
CA LEU A 386 3.05 -21.86 2.81
C LEU A 386 4.29 -22.74 3.07
N SER A 387 5.33 -22.13 3.68
CA SER A 387 6.60 -22.79 4.01
C SER A 387 7.03 -22.48 5.44
N GLY A 388 7.86 -23.36 6.03
CA GLY A 388 8.43 -23.17 7.37
C GLY A 388 7.38 -23.03 8.47
N ASP A 389 7.63 -22.15 9.43
CA ASP A 389 6.73 -21.88 10.56
C ASP A 389 5.35 -21.38 10.13
N ASN A 390 5.28 -20.67 8.99
CA ASN A 390 4.01 -20.26 8.39
C ASN A 390 3.19 -21.46 7.90
N ARG A 391 3.77 -22.64 7.69
CA ARG A 391 2.99 -23.85 7.42
C ARG A 391 2.74 -24.64 8.69
N ASP A 392 3.78 -24.90 9.47
CA ASP A 392 3.77 -25.94 10.50
C ASP A 392 3.28 -25.42 11.88
N GLY A 393 3.29 -24.09 12.10
CA GLY A 393 2.80 -23.45 13.31
C GLY A 393 1.28 -23.18 13.37
N LYS A 394 0.54 -23.49 12.29
CA LYS A 394 -0.88 -23.16 12.16
C LYS A 394 -1.78 -24.35 12.49
N ARG A 395 -2.97 -24.06 13.04
CA ARG A 395 -4.03 -25.07 13.21
C ARG A 395 -4.81 -25.22 11.91
N TYR A 396 -4.88 -26.44 11.36
CA TYR A 396 -5.70 -26.73 10.20
C TYR A 396 -6.98 -27.45 10.59
N VAL A 397 -8.13 -26.91 10.16
CA VAL A 397 -9.44 -27.53 10.34
C VAL A 397 -10.00 -27.90 8.98
N SER A 398 -10.05 -29.20 8.69
CA SER A 398 -10.52 -29.73 7.40
C SER A 398 -11.89 -30.39 7.51
N GLY A 399 -12.83 -30.02 6.64
CA GLY A 399 -14.12 -30.69 6.48
C GLY A 399 -14.24 -31.55 5.21
N SER A 400 -15.21 -32.46 5.18
CA SER A 400 -15.65 -33.17 3.97
C SER A 400 -16.64 -32.34 3.12
N MET A 401 -16.91 -32.78 1.90
CA MET A 401 -17.81 -32.11 0.94
C MET A 401 -19.27 -32.11 1.46
N GLY A 402 -20.03 -31.02 1.25
CA GLY A 402 -21.44 -30.91 1.71
C GLY A 402 -21.61 -30.49 3.19
N ARG A 403 -20.58 -29.87 3.76
CA ARG A 403 -20.53 -29.41 5.17
C ARG A 403 -20.14 -27.94 5.27
N GLU A 404 -20.57 -27.13 4.31
CA GLU A 404 -20.29 -25.68 4.21
C GLU A 404 -20.65 -24.95 5.52
N ARG A 405 -21.88 -25.15 6.01
CA ARG A 405 -22.36 -24.57 7.28
C ARG A 405 -21.56 -25.02 8.50
N GLN A 406 -20.96 -26.22 8.48
CA GLN A 406 -20.11 -26.69 9.58
C GLN A 406 -18.77 -25.96 9.56
N ARG A 407 -18.16 -25.77 8.39
CA ARG A 407 -16.91 -25.00 8.25
C ARG A 407 -17.07 -23.55 8.71
N CYS A 408 -18.18 -22.91 8.36
CA CYS A 408 -18.50 -21.57 8.88
C CYS A 408 -18.62 -21.57 10.41
N ARG A 409 -19.30 -22.55 11.02
CA ARG A 409 -19.41 -22.67 12.48
C ARG A 409 -18.05 -22.86 13.16
N GLU A 410 -17.18 -23.67 12.58
CA GLU A 410 -15.83 -23.90 13.11
C GLU A 410 -14.96 -22.64 13.00
N ALA A 411 -15.07 -21.91 11.89
CA ALA A 411 -14.36 -20.64 11.70
C ALA A 411 -14.83 -19.58 12.71
N LEU A 412 -16.14 -19.40 12.87
CA LEU A 412 -16.71 -18.45 13.83
C LEU A 412 -16.40 -18.84 15.28
N ALA A 413 -16.40 -20.13 15.61
CA ALA A 413 -16.03 -20.59 16.96
C ALA A 413 -14.54 -20.33 17.28
N ALA A 414 -13.66 -20.48 16.29
CA ALA A 414 -12.24 -20.16 16.43
C ALA A 414 -12.01 -18.65 16.58
N ALA A 415 -12.72 -17.83 15.80
CA ALA A 415 -12.69 -16.37 15.95
C ALA A 415 -13.26 -15.92 17.30
N ALA A 416 -14.38 -16.48 17.75
CA ALA A 416 -14.92 -16.23 19.08
C ALA A 416 -13.96 -16.59 20.22
N ALA A 417 -12.98 -17.48 19.96
CA ALA A 417 -11.89 -17.81 20.89
C ALA A 417 -10.66 -16.90 20.77
N GLY A 418 -10.76 -15.78 20.04
CA GLY A 418 -9.68 -14.80 19.89
C GLY A 418 -8.69 -15.11 18.75
N GLN A 419 -8.95 -16.12 17.93
CA GLN A 419 -8.01 -16.52 16.86
C GLN A 419 -8.22 -15.71 15.58
N ARG A 420 -7.15 -15.46 14.83
CA ARG A 420 -7.24 -15.00 13.43
C ARG A 420 -7.49 -16.19 12.53
N VAL A 421 -8.61 -16.19 11.83
CA VAL A 421 -9.08 -17.35 11.06
C VAL A 421 -9.10 -17.06 9.58
N ALA A 422 -8.41 -17.90 8.79
CA ALA A 422 -8.55 -17.91 7.33
C ALA A 422 -9.52 -19.02 6.89
N LEU A 423 -10.71 -18.64 6.40
CA LEU A 423 -11.66 -19.58 5.80
C LEU A 423 -11.44 -19.66 4.29
N VAL A 424 -10.87 -20.77 3.83
CA VAL A 424 -10.37 -20.91 2.45
C VAL A 424 -11.48 -21.30 1.47
N SER A 425 -11.56 -20.55 0.37
CA SER A 425 -12.37 -20.85 -0.83
C SER A 425 -11.47 -20.93 -2.05
N SER A 426 -11.71 -21.90 -2.95
CA SER A 426 -11.07 -21.91 -4.27
C SER A 426 -11.62 -20.80 -5.16
N GLY A 427 -10.81 -20.25 -6.06
CA GLY A 427 -11.22 -19.13 -6.88
C GLY A 427 -11.41 -17.88 -6.04
N ASP A 428 -12.58 -17.25 -6.18
CA ASP A 428 -13.00 -16.09 -5.39
C ASP A 428 -14.05 -16.50 -4.32
N PRO A 429 -13.97 -16.00 -3.08
CA PRO A 429 -14.94 -16.33 -2.03
C PRO A 429 -16.38 -15.86 -2.31
N GLY A 430 -16.54 -14.80 -3.10
CA GLY A 430 -17.82 -14.23 -3.48
C GLY A 430 -18.49 -14.94 -4.66
N VAL A 431 -17.74 -15.71 -5.45
CA VAL A 431 -18.27 -16.43 -6.62
C VAL A 431 -18.47 -17.90 -6.29
N TYR A 432 -19.68 -18.26 -5.86
CA TYR A 432 -20.05 -19.62 -5.41
C TYR A 432 -19.17 -20.17 -4.27
N GLY A 433 -18.51 -19.27 -3.52
CA GLY A 433 -17.62 -19.59 -2.41
C GLY A 433 -18.29 -19.44 -1.03
N MET A 434 -17.46 -19.33 0.00
CA MET A 434 -17.91 -19.33 1.39
C MET A 434 -18.29 -17.95 1.95
N ALA A 435 -18.02 -16.85 1.24
CA ALA A 435 -18.20 -15.50 1.80
C ALA A 435 -19.67 -15.21 2.15
N GLY A 436 -20.59 -15.44 1.21
CA GLY A 436 -22.02 -15.19 1.43
C GLY A 436 -22.57 -16.01 2.60
N LEU A 437 -22.22 -17.30 2.66
CA LEU A 437 -22.70 -18.17 3.74
C LEU A 437 -22.10 -17.80 5.11
N LEU A 438 -20.82 -17.42 5.16
CA LEU A 438 -20.21 -16.98 6.41
C LEU A 438 -20.85 -15.68 6.90
N LEU A 439 -21.08 -14.71 6.02
CA LEU A 439 -21.74 -13.45 6.34
C LEU A 439 -23.17 -13.66 6.87
N GLU A 440 -23.94 -14.60 6.28
CA GLU A 440 -25.26 -15.00 6.80
C GLU A 440 -25.18 -15.53 8.26
N MET A 441 -24.06 -16.16 8.62
CA MET A 441 -23.88 -16.85 9.89
C MET A 441 -23.10 -16.05 10.95
N ALA A 442 -22.44 -14.95 10.57
CA ALA A 442 -21.45 -14.27 11.38
C ALA A 442 -22.02 -13.53 12.60
N GLY A 443 -23.28 -13.10 12.53
CA GLY A 443 -23.85 -12.20 13.54
C GLY A 443 -22.99 -10.93 13.67
N ASP A 444 -22.53 -10.62 14.88
CA ASP A 444 -21.66 -9.47 15.18
C ASP A 444 -20.15 -9.78 15.02
N THR A 445 -19.78 -11.00 14.62
CA THR A 445 -18.36 -11.37 14.45
C THR A 445 -17.79 -10.63 13.23
N PRO A 446 -16.66 -9.91 13.35
CA PRO A 446 -16.02 -9.25 12.21
C PRO A 446 -15.62 -10.26 11.13
N VAL A 447 -16.10 -10.03 9.91
CA VAL A 447 -15.77 -10.85 8.73
C VAL A 447 -15.23 -9.98 7.61
N ALA A 448 -14.05 -10.34 7.12
CA ALA A 448 -13.44 -9.75 5.93
C ALA A 448 -13.42 -10.77 4.77
N VAL A 449 -13.21 -10.27 3.55
CA VAL A 449 -13.10 -11.11 2.35
C VAL A 449 -11.84 -10.70 1.59
N ALA A 450 -10.90 -11.62 1.45
CA ALA A 450 -9.72 -11.46 0.61
C ALA A 450 -9.99 -12.09 -0.77
N PRO A 451 -10.01 -11.29 -1.85
CA PRO A 451 -10.42 -11.74 -3.17
C PRO A 451 -9.40 -12.69 -3.80
N GLY A 452 -9.89 -13.54 -4.71
CA GLY A 452 -9.08 -14.46 -5.49
C GLY A 452 -9.49 -14.49 -6.96
N ILE A 453 -8.61 -14.99 -7.81
CA ILE A 453 -8.90 -15.07 -9.26
C ILE A 453 -9.91 -16.20 -9.50
N THR A 454 -11.13 -15.88 -9.92
CA THR A 454 -12.18 -16.87 -10.13
C THR A 454 -11.91 -17.78 -11.35
N ALA A 455 -12.53 -18.96 -11.36
CA ALA A 455 -12.37 -19.97 -12.42
C ALA A 455 -12.65 -19.41 -13.82
N ALA A 456 -13.67 -18.55 -13.95
CA ALA A 456 -14.06 -17.95 -15.23
C ALA A 456 -12.91 -17.13 -15.85
N GLN A 457 -12.26 -16.26 -15.06
CA GLN A 457 -11.15 -15.43 -15.53
C GLN A 457 -9.91 -16.27 -15.86
N MET A 458 -9.61 -17.29 -15.03
CA MET A 458 -8.50 -18.20 -15.29
C MET A 458 -8.69 -19.00 -16.59
N ALA A 459 -9.92 -19.46 -16.85
CA ALA A 459 -10.26 -20.15 -18.09
C ALA A 459 -10.21 -19.19 -19.29
N ALA A 460 -10.73 -17.98 -19.14
CA ALA A 460 -10.70 -16.96 -20.18
C ALA A 460 -9.27 -16.65 -20.64
N ALA A 461 -8.35 -16.44 -19.70
CA ALA A 461 -6.94 -16.19 -19.99
C ALA A 461 -6.24 -17.34 -20.74
N ARG A 462 -6.78 -18.57 -20.69
CA ARG A 462 -6.28 -19.72 -21.47
C ARG A 462 -6.93 -19.82 -22.85
N LEU A 463 -8.12 -19.24 -23.02
CA LEU A 463 -8.90 -19.24 -24.26
C LEU A 463 -8.72 -17.97 -25.10
N GLY A 464 -8.08 -16.94 -24.55
CA GLY A 464 -7.92 -15.61 -25.18
C GLY A 464 -8.76 -14.57 -24.45
N ALA A 465 -9.84 -14.11 -25.09
CA ALA A 465 -10.73 -13.10 -24.53
C ALA A 465 -12.24 -13.48 -24.63
N PRO A 466 -12.66 -14.68 -24.23
CA PRO A 466 -14.07 -15.09 -24.36
C PRO A 466 -15.04 -14.32 -23.46
N LEU A 467 -14.52 -13.62 -22.44
CA LEU A 467 -15.30 -12.80 -21.50
C LEU A 467 -15.13 -11.29 -21.76
N MET A 468 -14.81 -10.90 -23.01
CA MET A 468 -14.55 -9.50 -23.37
C MET A 468 -15.81 -8.62 -23.36
N ASN A 469 -16.96 -9.21 -23.65
CA ASN A 469 -18.27 -8.54 -23.61
C ASN A 469 -19.02 -8.94 -22.32
N ASP A 470 -20.30 -8.58 -22.27
CA ASP A 470 -21.20 -9.01 -21.21
C ASP A 470 -21.13 -10.53 -21.03
N TYR A 471 -20.94 -10.97 -19.79
CA TYR A 471 -20.91 -12.37 -19.45
C TYR A 471 -21.60 -12.57 -18.11
N ILE A 472 -22.11 -13.79 -17.92
CA ILE A 472 -22.67 -14.21 -16.64
C ILE A 472 -21.88 -15.38 -16.08
N THR A 473 -21.96 -15.54 -14.76
CA THR A 473 -21.54 -16.78 -14.12
C THR A 473 -22.78 -17.49 -13.63
N LEU A 474 -22.95 -18.76 -14.01
CA LEU A 474 -24.08 -19.59 -13.62
C LEU A 474 -23.58 -20.91 -13.04
N SER A 475 -23.97 -21.21 -11.80
CA SER A 475 -23.76 -22.54 -11.22
C SER A 475 -24.84 -23.49 -11.71
N LEU A 476 -24.42 -24.64 -12.23
CA LEU A 476 -25.32 -25.73 -12.63
C LEU A 476 -25.68 -26.67 -11.46
N SER A 477 -25.25 -26.34 -10.23
CA SER A 477 -25.56 -27.14 -9.04
C SER A 477 -27.01 -26.92 -8.62
N ASP A 478 -27.79 -27.99 -8.63
CA ASP A 478 -29.18 -28.01 -8.17
C ASP A 478 -29.32 -28.42 -6.69
N LEU A 479 -28.20 -28.54 -5.96
CA LEU A 479 -28.19 -28.97 -4.56
C LEU A 479 -28.96 -28.01 -3.62
N LEU A 480 -28.76 -26.70 -3.81
CA LEU A 480 -29.37 -25.64 -3.00
C LEU A 480 -30.27 -24.71 -3.82
N THR A 481 -30.30 -24.89 -5.15
CA THR A 481 -31.12 -24.09 -6.07
C THR A 481 -32.00 -25.04 -6.87
N PRO A 482 -33.34 -24.92 -6.87
CA PRO A 482 -34.20 -25.80 -7.64
C PRO A 482 -33.79 -25.84 -9.12
N ARG A 483 -33.80 -27.03 -9.73
CA ARG A 483 -33.39 -27.20 -11.13
C ARG A 483 -34.14 -26.30 -12.10
N GLU A 484 -35.44 -26.09 -11.88
CA GLU A 484 -36.27 -25.20 -12.70
C GLU A 484 -35.76 -23.74 -12.67
N GLU A 485 -35.25 -23.29 -11.53
CA GLU A 485 -34.65 -21.96 -11.37
C GLU A 485 -33.32 -21.84 -12.14
N VAL A 486 -32.47 -22.88 -12.07
CA VAL A 486 -31.21 -22.93 -12.81
C VAL A 486 -31.48 -22.86 -14.32
N LEU A 487 -32.44 -23.65 -14.82
CA LEU A 487 -32.83 -23.65 -16.23
C LEU A 487 -33.39 -22.30 -16.68
N ARG A 488 -34.29 -21.71 -15.88
CA ARG A 488 -34.85 -20.39 -16.18
C ARG A 488 -33.76 -19.32 -16.32
N ARG A 489 -32.75 -19.35 -15.44
CA ARG A 489 -31.61 -18.41 -15.51
C ARG A 489 -30.75 -18.65 -16.75
N ALA A 490 -30.51 -19.91 -17.13
CA ALA A 490 -29.78 -20.25 -18.35
C ALA A 490 -30.55 -19.81 -19.62
N GLU A 491 -31.86 -20.01 -19.67
CA GLU A 491 -32.72 -19.56 -20.76
C GLU A 491 -32.72 -18.03 -20.89
N ALA A 492 -32.79 -17.31 -19.76
CA ALA A 492 -32.73 -15.86 -19.75
C ALA A 492 -31.38 -15.32 -20.24
N ALA A 493 -30.27 -15.97 -19.88
CA ALA A 493 -28.94 -15.63 -20.36
C ALA A 493 -28.82 -15.81 -21.87
N ALA A 494 -29.27 -16.97 -22.38
CA ALA A 494 -29.28 -17.25 -23.81
C ALA A 494 -30.16 -16.27 -24.59
N ALA A 495 -31.31 -15.87 -24.03
CA ALA A 495 -32.20 -14.88 -24.64
C ALA A 495 -31.59 -13.47 -24.69
N ALA A 496 -30.60 -13.19 -23.83
CA ALA A 496 -29.87 -11.93 -23.75
C ALA A 496 -28.53 -11.93 -24.51
N ASP A 497 -28.24 -12.99 -25.28
CA ASP A 497 -26.97 -13.18 -26.00
C ASP A 497 -25.74 -13.21 -25.09
N MET A 498 -25.87 -13.87 -23.92
CA MET A 498 -24.82 -14.03 -22.89
C MET A 498 -24.29 -15.46 -22.76
#